data_AF-A0A0C3RTG2-F1
#
_entry.id   AF-A0A0C3RTG2-F1
#
_cell.length_a   1.000
_cell.length_b   1.000
_cell.length_c   1.000
_cell.angle_alpha   90.00
_cell.angle_beta   90.00
_cell.angle_gamma   90.00
#
_symmetry.space_group_name_H-M   'P 1'
#
loop_
_entity.id
_entity.type
_entity.pdbx_description
1 polymer ?
#
loop_
_entity_poly.entity_id
_entity_poly.type
_entity_poly.pdbx_seq_one_letter_code
_entity_poly.pdbx_strand_id
1 'polypeptide(L)'
;MENIAFQHTVDDMRQNLLPAWPHGVASEMHRDNLWRATFNGTPWASAGTDLIMCPSKLIFMKTSRESTPFLFSVAVSQSGSKYSFLDAPPHLVQSLSNNLRSMFPRKIASDRASEDGIFVIEVRKGGSGSPLAPDVDRSVLSAFVLGYFNSVGFKLDGSIPLGKTTPLGFGSRKELWVFRALQTRSGSASGHNSVNGQSSAHGHGEY
;
A
#
# COMPACT_ATOMS: atom_id res chain seq x y z
N MET A 1 9.29 -12.47 -23.35
CA MET A 1 8.92 -11.10 -23.75
C MET A 1 9.83 -10.15 -22.99
N GLU A 2 10.76 -9.52 -23.71
CA GLU A 2 11.79 -8.68 -23.11
C GLU A 2 11.30 -7.22 -23.00
N ASN A 3 11.70 -6.58 -21.92
CA ASN A 3 10.87 -5.59 -21.23
C ASN A 3 11.28 -4.15 -21.56
N ILE A 4 10.87 -3.60 -22.71
CA ILE A 4 11.28 -2.26 -23.17
C ILE A 4 10.63 -1.17 -22.31
N ALA A 5 11.41 -0.55 -21.41
CA ALA A 5 11.19 0.85 -21.06
C ALA A 5 11.49 1.67 -22.33
N PHE A 6 10.60 2.59 -22.72
CA PHE A 6 10.92 3.45 -23.87
C PHE A 6 12.17 4.25 -23.53
N GLN A 7 13.09 4.36 -24.48
CA GLN A 7 14.37 5.05 -24.29
C GLN A 7 14.17 6.44 -23.68
N HIS A 8 13.13 7.17 -24.10
CA HIS A 8 12.79 8.48 -23.55
C HIS A 8 12.51 8.47 -22.04
N THR A 9 11.85 7.45 -21.49
CA THR A 9 11.55 7.38 -20.05
C THR A 9 12.82 7.10 -19.24
N VAL A 10 13.70 6.24 -19.78
CA VAL A 10 15.02 6.00 -19.18
C VAL A 10 15.83 7.28 -19.21
N ASP A 11 15.82 7.99 -20.33
CA ASP A 11 16.53 9.26 -20.48
C ASP A 11 15.96 10.33 -19.55
N ASP A 12 14.64 10.44 -19.40
CA ASP A 12 13.98 11.35 -18.45
C ASP A 12 14.35 11.02 -17.00
N MET A 13 14.33 9.74 -16.60
CA MET A 13 14.81 9.34 -15.29
C MET A 13 16.31 9.65 -15.13
N ARG A 14 17.10 9.44 -16.18
CA ARG A 14 18.54 9.73 -16.16
C ARG A 14 18.82 11.22 -15.95
N GLN A 15 18.06 12.06 -16.64
CA GLN A 15 18.21 13.52 -16.60
C GLN A 15 17.67 14.13 -15.30
N ASN A 16 16.59 13.58 -14.72
CA ASN A 16 15.95 14.17 -13.56
C ASN A 16 16.38 13.51 -12.23
N LEU A 17 16.52 12.19 -12.21
CA LEU A 17 16.76 11.42 -10.98
C LEU A 17 18.25 11.32 -10.61
N LEU A 18 19.15 11.17 -11.60
CA LEU A 18 20.58 11.05 -11.28
C LEU A 18 21.18 12.34 -10.72
N PRO A 19 20.91 13.53 -11.27
CA PRO A 19 21.43 14.78 -10.71
C PRO A 19 20.83 15.12 -9.35
N ALA A 20 19.61 14.65 -9.07
CA ALA A 20 18.97 14.81 -7.77
C ALA A 20 19.60 13.92 -6.68
N TRP A 21 20.54 13.03 -7.01
CA TRP A 21 21.19 12.16 -6.05
C TRP A 21 22.46 12.79 -5.45
N PRO A 22 22.47 13.14 -4.14
CA PRO A 22 23.60 13.89 -3.56
C PRO A 22 24.94 13.14 -3.61
N HIS A 23 24.89 11.80 -3.56
CA HIS A 23 26.08 10.95 -3.56
C HIS A 23 26.45 10.41 -4.94
N GLY A 24 25.66 10.75 -5.97
CA GLY A 24 25.84 10.25 -7.33
C GLY A 24 25.54 8.75 -7.50
N VAL A 25 25.88 8.24 -8.68
CA VAL A 25 25.59 6.87 -9.14
C VAL A 25 26.88 6.06 -9.09
N ALA A 26 26.83 4.90 -8.41
CA ALA A 26 27.96 3.98 -8.27
C ALA A 26 28.24 3.24 -9.59
N SER A 27 27.17 2.76 -10.23
CA SER A 27 27.27 2.04 -11.50
C SER A 27 25.97 2.19 -12.26
N GLU A 28 26.08 2.34 -13.57
CA GLU A 28 24.94 2.29 -14.47
C GLU A 28 25.17 1.17 -15.47
N MET A 29 24.18 0.30 -15.61
CA MET A 29 24.22 -0.83 -16.52
C MET A 29 22.98 -0.78 -17.40
N HIS A 30 23.23 -0.70 -18.71
CA HIS A 30 22.21 -0.83 -19.73
C HIS A 30 22.48 -2.14 -20.48
N ARG A 31 21.60 -3.12 -20.35
CA ARG A 31 21.64 -4.34 -21.17
C ARG A 31 20.25 -4.65 -21.69
N ASP A 32 20.18 -4.81 -23.01
CA ASP A 32 18.96 -5.09 -23.75
C ASP A 32 17.87 -4.06 -23.41
N ASN A 33 16.91 -4.47 -22.60
CA ASN A 33 15.76 -3.66 -22.19
C ASN A 33 15.74 -3.40 -20.68
N LEU A 34 16.85 -3.69 -20.00
CA LEU A 34 17.02 -3.47 -18.57
C LEU A 34 17.95 -2.29 -18.35
N TRP A 35 17.39 -1.23 -17.81
CA TRP A 35 18.17 -0.16 -17.19
C TRP A 35 18.30 -0.45 -15.69
N ARG A 36 19.55 -0.49 -15.20
CA ARG A 36 19.88 -0.67 -13.80
C ARG A 36 20.85 0.42 -13.36
N ALA A 37 20.43 1.24 -12.41
CA ALA A 37 21.31 2.15 -11.69
C ALA A 37 21.56 1.64 -10.28
N THR A 38 22.83 1.56 -9.89
CA THR A 38 23.26 1.37 -8.49
C THR A 38 23.70 2.73 -7.99
N PHE A 39 23.09 3.22 -6.93
CA PHE A 39 23.40 4.52 -6.38
C PHE A 39 24.45 4.42 -5.28
N ASN A 40 25.27 5.46 -5.12
CA ASN A 40 26.12 5.58 -3.93
C ASN A 40 25.25 5.99 -2.74
N GLY A 41 25.60 5.48 -1.56
CA GLY A 41 24.84 5.72 -0.34
C GLY A 41 23.45 5.09 -0.40
N THR A 42 22.51 5.61 0.39
CA THR A 42 21.14 5.09 0.42
C THR A 42 20.10 6.13 0.06
N PRO A 43 19.06 5.69 -0.67
CA PRO A 43 18.15 6.56 -1.41
C PRO A 43 17.18 7.37 -0.55
N TRP A 44 16.85 6.86 0.64
CA TRP A 44 15.79 7.44 1.49
C TRP A 44 16.06 7.22 3.00
N ALA A 45 17.32 7.07 3.40
CA ALA A 45 17.77 6.66 4.74
C ALA A 45 19.28 6.99 4.81
N SER A 46 19.99 7.27 5.90
CA SER A 46 19.70 7.33 7.34
C SER A 46 20.91 8.00 7.98
N ALA A 47 20.70 8.81 9.02
CA ALA A 47 21.79 9.28 9.87
C ALA A 47 22.35 8.13 10.73
N GLY A 48 23.67 7.99 10.75
CA GLY A 48 24.44 6.97 11.49
C GLY A 48 25.57 6.37 10.64
N THR A 49 26.45 5.58 11.26
CA THR A 49 27.66 5.00 10.63
C THR A 49 27.42 3.70 9.85
N ASP A 50 26.22 3.09 9.92
CA ASP A 50 25.94 1.76 9.34
C ASP A 50 25.04 1.77 8.09
N LEU A 51 25.34 2.65 7.12
CA LEU A 51 24.99 2.36 5.71
C LEU A 51 26.05 1.48 5.02
N ILE A 52 27.01 0.98 5.79
CA ILE A 52 28.12 0.15 5.32
C ILE A 52 27.56 -1.21 4.86
N MET A 53 27.44 -1.37 3.54
CA MET A 53 27.51 -2.64 2.76
C MET A 53 26.25 -3.23 2.11
N CYS A 54 25.09 -2.57 2.04
CA CYS A 54 24.03 -3.06 1.13
C CYS A 54 23.42 -1.92 0.30
N PRO A 55 23.82 -1.74 -0.97
CA PRO A 55 23.21 -0.73 -1.83
C PRO A 55 21.74 -1.08 -2.03
N SER A 56 20.85 -0.18 -1.59
CA SER A 56 19.42 -0.29 -1.84
C SER A 56 19.18 -0.18 -3.35
N LYS A 57 18.75 -1.27 -3.97
CA LYS A 57 18.45 -1.31 -5.40
C LYS A 57 16.99 -0.92 -5.59
N LEU A 58 16.75 0.20 -6.27
CA LEU A 58 15.43 0.48 -6.83
C LEU A 58 15.33 -0.27 -8.16
N ILE A 59 14.35 -1.17 -8.26
CA ILE A 59 14.07 -1.90 -9.50
C ILE A 59 12.76 -1.35 -10.05
N PHE A 60 12.86 -0.62 -11.15
CA PHE A 60 11.69 -0.22 -11.93
C PHE A 60 11.40 -1.35 -12.93
N MET A 61 10.17 -1.87 -12.92
CA MET A 61 9.73 -2.89 -13.87
C MET A 61 8.46 -2.39 -14.55
N LYS A 62 8.47 -2.36 -15.88
CA LYS A 62 7.26 -2.08 -16.66
C LYS A 62 6.32 -3.28 -16.54
N THR A 63 5.11 -3.02 -16.08
CA THR A 63 4.01 -3.97 -16.19
C THR A 63 3.35 -3.79 -17.56
N SER A 64 2.90 -4.87 -18.19
CA SER A 64 2.10 -4.78 -19.42
C SER A 64 0.87 -3.90 -19.17
N ARG A 65 0.40 -3.21 -20.22
CA ARG A 65 -0.71 -2.22 -20.20
C ARG A 65 -2.07 -2.78 -19.77
N GLU A 66 -2.16 -4.03 -19.33
CA GLU A 66 -3.42 -4.60 -18.88
C GLU A 66 -3.76 -4.09 -17.48
N SER A 67 -4.55 -3.02 -17.45
CA SER A 67 -5.13 -2.36 -16.28
C SER A 67 -4.06 -1.90 -15.27
N THR A 68 -3.73 -0.61 -15.28
CA THR A 68 -3.01 -0.01 -14.15
C THR A 68 -3.80 -0.28 -12.88
N PRO A 69 -3.29 -1.12 -11.96
CA PRO A 69 -4.04 -1.45 -10.79
C PRO A 69 -4.18 -0.17 -9.96
N PHE A 70 -5.36 0.03 -9.36
CA PHE A 70 -5.55 1.13 -8.43
C PHE A 70 -4.60 0.93 -7.24
N LEU A 71 -3.79 1.94 -6.95
CA LEU A 71 -2.82 1.95 -5.86
C LEU A 71 -3.15 3.09 -4.90
N PHE A 72 -2.95 2.86 -3.61
CA PHE A 72 -2.92 3.93 -2.61
C PHE A 72 -1.93 3.55 -1.52
N SER A 73 -1.59 4.51 -0.66
CA SER A 73 -0.65 4.25 0.43
C SER A 73 -1.18 4.66 1.79
N VAL A 74 -0.66 3.99 2.82
CA VAL A 74 -1.02 4.23 4.22
C VAL A 74 0.25 4.47 5.01
N ALA A 75 0.46 5.70 5.46
CA ALA A 75 1.53 6.04 6.37
C ALA A 75 1.08 5.76 7.81
N VAL A 76 1.81 4.87 8.48
CA VAL A 76 1.62 4.50 9.88
C VAL A 76 2.60 5.31 10.73
N SER A 77 2.07 6.04 11.70
CA SER A 77 2.90 6.80 12.62
C SER A 77 3.81 5.90 13.44
N GLN A 78 4.85 6.50 14.01
CA GLN A 78 5.81 5.84 14.88
C GLN A 78 5.16 5.10 16.07
N SER A 79 4.09 5.67 16.64
CA SER A 79 3.34 5.07 17.73
C SER A 79 2.41 3.93 17.28
N GLY A 80 2.17 3.80 15.97
CA GLY A 80 1.14 2.91 15.42
C GLY A 80 -0.29 3.37 15.70
N SER A 81 -0.47 4.56 16.26
CA SER A 81 -1.79 5.08 16.65
C SER A 81 -2.41 6.01 15.61
N LYS A 82 -1.68 6.40 14.56
CA LYS A 82 -2.18 7.28 13.51
C LYS A 82 -1.91 6.69 12.15
N TYR A 83 -2.94 6.64 11.32
CA TYR A 83 -2.92 6.13 9.96
C TYR A 83 -3.31 7.29 9.03
N SER A 84 -2.43 7.61 8.09
CA SER A 84 -2.65 8.63 7.07
C SER A 84 -2.75 7.97 5.70
N PHE A 85 -3.87 8.16 5.03
CA PHE A 85 -4.20 7.52 3.76
C PHE A 85 -3.99 8.53 2.64
N LEU A 86 -3.07 8.21 1.73
CA LEU A 86 -2.74 9.03 0.56
C LEU A 86 -3.33 8.34 -0.67
N ASP A 87 -4.12 9.09 -1.45
CA ASP A 87 -4.83 8.65 -2.65
C ASP A 87 -5.82 7.49 -2.44
N ALA A 88 -6.20 7.22 -1.19
CA ALA A 88 -7.22 6.21 -0.89
C ALA A 88 -8.63 6.73 -1.24
N PRO A 89 -9.52 5.90 -1.82
CA PRO A 89 -10.89 6.31 -2.10
C PRO A 89 -11.60 6.74 -0.81
N PRO A 90 -12.27 7.92 -0.77
CA PRO A 90 -12.87 8.45 0.46
C PRO A 90 -13.87 7.50 1.14
N HIS A 91 -14.72 6.86 0.33
CA HIS A 91 -15.73 5.91 0.82
C HIS A 91 -15.12 4.70 1.53
N LEU A 92 -13.93 4.29 1.09
CA LEU A 92 -13.21 3.17 1.66
C LEU A 92 -12.67 3.56 3.04
N VAL A 93 -12.01 4.72 3.15
CA VAL A 93 -11.47 5.18 4.44
C VAL A 93 -12.60 5.45 5.45
N GLN A 94 -13.72 6.01 4.99
CA GLN A 94 -14.91 6.22 5.83
C GLN A 94 -15.49 4.90 6.33
N SER A 95 -15.60 3.89 5.46
CA SER A 95 -16.05 2.56 5.85
C SER A 95 -15.09 1.89 6.84
N LEU A 96 -13.77 2.01 6.64
CA LEU A 96 -12.77 1.56 7.62
C LEU A 96 -12.94 2.24 8.97
N SER A 97 -13.14 3.56 8.99
CA SER A 97 -13.36 4.33 10.23
C SER A 97 -14.60 3.87 10.98
N ASN A 98 -15.71 3.62 10.27
CA ASN A 98 -16.93 3.07 10.88
C ASN A 98 -16.69 1.69 11.50
N ASN A 99 -15.97 0.81 10.79
CA ASN A 99 -15.59 -0.51 11.28
C ASN A 99 -14.67 -0.43 12.51
N LEU A 100 -13.70 0.49 12.50
CA LEU A 100 -12.81 0.74 13.63
C LEU A 100 -13.56 1.27 14.87
N ARG A 101 -14.55 2.15 14.69
CA ARG A 101 -15.39 2.64 15.80
C ARG A 101 -16.26 1.55 16.40
N SER A 102 -16.73 0.61 15.57
CA SER A 102 -17.49 -0.55 16.02
C SER A 102 -16.60 -1.54 16.79
N MET A 103 -15.41 -1.86 16.26
CA MET A 103 -14.48 -2.81 16.87
C MET A 103 -13.78 -2.25 18.13
N PHE A 104 -13.48 -0.96 18.14
CA PHE A 104 -12.78 -0.27 19.23
C PHE A 104 -13.60 0.94 19.74
N PRO A 105 -14.73 0.70 20.43
CA PRO A 105 -15.61 1.77 20.88
C PRO A 105 -14.87 2.81 21.72
N ARG A 106 -15.06 4.10 21.37
CA ARG A 106 -14.46 5.27 22.04
C ARG A 106 -12.94 5.38 21.93
N LYS A 107 -12.28 4.52 21.15
CA LYS A 107 -10.83 4.57 20.94
C LYS A 107 -10.43 5.42 19.74
N ILE A 108 -11.34 5.79 18.84
CA ILE A 108 -11.02 6.69 17.73
C ILE A 108 -11.03 8.14 18.21
N ALA A 109 -9.85 8.76 18.21
CA ALA A 109 -9.62 10.14 18.61
C ALA A 109 -10.13 11.12 17.56
N SER A 110 -9.80 10.85 16.30
CA SER A 110 -10.09 11.72 15.16
C SER A 110 -10.18 10.90 13.89
N ASP A 111 -11.05 11.36 12.98
CA ASP A 111 -11.13 10.93 11.59
C ASP A 111 -11.46 12.17 10.78
N ARG A 112 -10.48 12.67 10.03
CA ARG A 112 -10.62 13.92 9.25
C ARG A 112 -9.90 13.82 7.93
N ALA A 113 -10.49 14.43 6.91
CA ALA A 113 -9.80 14.75 5.67
C ALA A 113 -9.00 16.05 5.86
N SER A 114 -7.78 16.08 5.34
CA SER A 114 -7.01 17.30 5.13
C SER A 114 -7.43 17.97 3.81
N GLU A 115 -7.13 19.26 3.65
CA GLU A 115 -7.34 20.00 2.40
C GLU A 115 -6.63 19.34 1.21
N ASP A 116 -5.51 18.66 1.46
CA ASP A 116 -4.71 17.95 0.44
C ASP A 116 -5.29 16.57 0.08
N GLY A 117 -6.52 16.24 0.51
CA GLY A 117 -7.15 14.94 0.24
C GLY A 117 -6.56 13.77 1.06
N ILE A 118 -5.66 14.04 2.01
CA ILE A 118 -5.12 13.04 2.92
C ILE A 118 -6.13 12.76 4.03
N PHE A 119 -6.58 11.52 4.14
CA PHE A 119 -7.43 11.11 5.25
C PHE A 119 -6.58 10.67 6.44
N VAL A 120 -6.99 11.02 7.65
CA VAL A 120 -6.23 10.71 8.85
C VAL A 120 -7.15 10.10 9.90
N ILE A 121 -6.87 8.85 10.27
CA ILE A 121 -7.49 8.18 11.41
C ILE A 121 -6.49 8.11 12.55
N GLU A 122 -6.87 8.65 13.71
CA GLU A 122 -6.07 8.61 14.92
C GLU A 122 -6.80 7.85 16.02
N VAL A 123 -6.10 6.92 16.65
CA VAL A 123 -6.54 6.11 17.77
C VAL A 123 -5.97 6.72 19.05
N ARG A 124 -6.84 6.93 20.04
CA ARG A 124 -6.48 7.39 21.37
C ARG A 124 -5.51 6.40 21.99
N LYS A 125 -4.33 6.90 22.33
CA LYS A 125 -3.45 6.22 23.29
C LYS A 125 -4.09 6.29 24.67
N GLY A 126 -4.05 5.19 25.40
CA GLY A 126 -4.42 5.07 26.80
C GLY A 126 -3.59 6.06 27.60
N GLY A 127 -4.23 7.18 27.94
CA GLY A 127 -3.66 8.26 28.72
C GLY A 127 -4.41 8.43 30.03
N SER A 128 -3.65 8.83 31.06
CA SER A 128 -3.85 8.91 32.52
C SER A 128 -5.23 9.10 33.19
N GLY A 129 -6.34 9.22 32.47
CA GLY A 129 -7.64 9.54 33.05
C GLY A 129 -8.60 8.38 33.27
N SER A 130 -8.40 7.23 32.61
CA SER A 130 -9.30 6.07 32.75
C SER A 130 -8.52 4.78 32.92
N PRO A 131 -8.32 4.31 34.16
CA PRO A 131 -7.68 3.02 34.46
C PRO A 131 -8.38 1.82 33.83
N LEU A 132 -9.61 1.98 33.36
CA LEU A 132 -10.50 0.90 32.93
C LEU A 132 -10.50 0.64 31.41
N ALA A 133 -9.83 1.48 30.62
CA ALA A 133 -9.85 1.36 29.17
C ALA A 133 -8.49 0.83 28.65
N PRO A 134 -8.30 -0.49 28.50
CA PRO A 134 -7.04 -1.07 28.06
C PRO A 134 -6.59 -0.47 26.74
N ASP A 135 -5.29 -0.28 26.58
CA ASP A 135 -4.70 0.21 25.35
C ASP A 135 -5.01 -0.74 24.18
N VAL A 136 -5.26 -0.17 23.00
CA VAL A 136 -5.41 -1.00 21.80
C VAL A 136 -4.01 -1.44 21.39
N ASP A 137 -3.78 -2.75 21.42
CA ASP A 137 -2.52 -3.31 20.97
C ASP A 137 -2.26 -2.93 19.50
N ARG A 138 -1.06 -2.42 19.20
CA ARG A 138 -0.70 -1.94 17.87
C ARG A 138 -0.82 -3.06 16.84
N SER A 139 -0.38 -4.27 17.16
CA SER A 139 -0.41 -5.40 16.24
C SER A 139 -1.84 -5.80 15.91
N VAL A 140 -2.74 -5.74 16.90
CA VAL A 140 -4.18 -5.98 16.71
C VAL A 140 -4.80 -4.91 15.81
N LEU A 141 -4.48 -3.64 16.03
CA LEU A 141 -4.96 -2.54 15.18
C LEU A 141 -4.45 -2.67 13.73
N SER A 142 -3.16 -2.96 13.56
CA SER A 142 -2.56 -3.19 12.24
C SER A 142 -3.18 -4.39 11.54
N ALA A 143 -3.37 -5.50 12.24
CA ALA A 143 -4.02 -6.70 11.70
C ALA A 143 -5.46 -6.41 11.27
N PHE A 144 -6.21 -5.61 12.04
CA PHE A 144 -7.56 -5.20 11.68
C PHE A 144 -7.58 -4.37 10.38
N VAL A 145 -6.71 -3.35 10.28
CA VAL A 145 -6.62 -2.51 9.08
C VAL A 145 -6.24 -3.34 7.85
N LEU A 146 -5.24 -4.21 7.98
CA LEU A 146 -4.80 -5.10 6.90
C LEU A 146 -5.91 -6.08 6.49
N GLY A 147 -6.60 -6.68 7.47
CA GLY A 147 -7.72 -7.59 7.25
C GLY A 147 -8.88 -6.92 6.54
N TYR A 148 -9.22 -5.68 6.92
CA TYR A 148 -10.24 -4.88 6.27
C TYR A 148 -9.90 -4.63 4.79
N PHE A 149 -8.68 -4.13 4.50
CA PHE A 149 -8.31 -3.86 3.11
C PHE A 149 -8.32 -5.13 2.26
N ASN A 150 -7.84 -6.24 2.82
CA ASN A 150 -7.87 -7.53 2.14
C ASN A 150 -9.31 -7.98 1.83
N SER A 151 -10.26 -7.74 2.73
CA SER A 151 -11.67 -8.12 2.51
C SER A 151 -12.38 -7.25 1.47
N VAL A 152 -11.97 -5.99 1.31
CA VAL A 152 -12.52 -5.08 0.26
C VAL A 152 -11.74 -5.13 -1.06
N GLY A 153 -10.91 -6.15 -1.24
CA GLY A 153 -10.22 -6.40 -2.52
C GLY A 153 -8.91 -5.64 -2.71
N PHE A 154 -8.26 -5.22 -1.62
CA PHE A 154 -6.94 -4.58 -1.67
C PHE A 154 -5.89 -5.41 -0.93
N LYS A 155 -4.82 -5.76 -1.64
CA LYS A 155 -3.70 -6.50 -1.06
C LYS A 155 -2.57 -5.55 -0.70
N LEU A 156 -1.91 -5.81 0.43
CA LEU A 156 -0.63 -5.19 0.76
C LEU A 156 0.43 -5.66 -0.26
N ASP A 157 0.93 -4.75 -1.08
CA ASP A 157 1.94 -5.00 -2.10
C ASP A 157 3.36 -4.81 -1.56
N GLY A 158 3.53 -3.90 -0.60
CA GLY A 158 4.81 -3.67 0.04
C GLY A 158 4.70 -2.82 1.30
N SER A 159 5.75 -2.89 2.12
CA SER A 159 5.96 -1.99 3.25
C SER A 159 7.33 -1.35 3.15
N ILE A 160 7.37 -0.02 3.28
CA ILE A 160 8.58 0.79 3.19
C ILE A 160 8.78 1.42 4.56
N PRO A 161 9.77 0.96 5.32
CA PRO A 161 10.03 1.56 6.61
C PRO A 161 10.72 2.92 6.38
N LEU A 162 10.17 4.00 6.92
CA LEU A 162 10.65 5.38 6.73
C LEU A 162 11.63 5.76 7.83
N GLY A 163 12.73 6.44 7.51
CA GLY A 163 13.78 6.79 8.48
C GLY A 163 13.29 7.51 9.75
N LYS A 164 14.09 7.43 10.83
CA LYS A 164 13.80 8.11 12.10
C LYS A 164 13.92 9.63 11.92
N THR A 165 12.96 10.40 12.44
CA THR A 165 12.95 11.88 12.32
C THR A 165 13.59 12.58 13.53
N THR A 166 14.42 11.89 14.33
CA THR A 166 15.00 12.45 15.56
C THR A 166 16.53 12.53 15.49
N PRO A 167 17.13 13.70 15.82
CA PRO A 167 18.58 13.96 15.68
C PRO A 167 19.48 13.08 16.56
N LEU A 168 18.90 12.38 17.55
CA LEU A 168 19.62 11.49 18.47
C LEU A 168 19.48 9.99 18.15
N GLY A 169 18.85 9.61 17.04
CA GLY A 169 18.79 8.20 16.62
C GLY A 169 17.95 7.24 17.49
N PHE A 170 17.46 7.68 18.65
CA PHE A 170 16.56 6.92 19.51
C PHE A 170 15.09 7.19 19.15
N GLY A 171 14.46 6.25 18.44
CA GLY A 171 13.05 6.36 18.06
C GLY A 171 12.60 5.16 17.21
N SER A 172 11.34 4.75 17.37
CA SER A 172 10.68 3.79 16.49
C SER A 172 10.50 4.36 15.08
N ARG A 173 10.43 3.45 14.10
CA ARG A 173 10.38 3.78 12.67
C ARG A 173 8.95 4.06 12.23
N LYS A 174 8.73 5.07 11.37
CA LYS A 174 7.46 5.23 10.64
C LYS A 174 7.41 4.18 9.54
N GLU A 175 6.22 3.76 9.13
CA GLU A 175 6.07 2.77 8.06
C GLU A 175 5.11 3.32 7.00
N LEU A 176 5.41 3.08 5.72
CA LEU A 176 4.52 3.35 4.61
C LEU A 176 4.10 2.02 3.99
N TRP A 177 2.80 1.76 3.97
CA TRP A 177 2.23 0.57 3.34
C TRP A 177 1.68 0.94 1.98
N VAL A 178 1.93 0.11 0.97
CA VAL A 178 1.40 0.30 -0.38
C VAL A 178 0.38 -0.79 -0.65
N PHE A 179 -0.83 -0.38 -0.99
CA PHE A 179 -1.93 -1.29 -1.29
C PHE A 179 -2.24 -1.26 -2.78
N ARG A 180 -2.59 -2.43 -3.30
CA ARG A 180 -2.96 -2.64 -4.69
C ARG A 180 -4.33 -3.30 -4.77
N ALA A 181 -5.21 -2.77 -5.61
CA ALA A 181 -6.47 -3.42 -5.93
C ALA A 181 -6.20 -4.80 -6.55
N LEU A 182 -6.89 -5.81 -6.06
CA LEU A 182 -6.98 -7.10 -6.72
C LEU A 182 -7.74 -6.86 -8.02
N GLN A 183 -7.07 -7.06 -9.15
CA GLN A 183 -7.77 -7.12 -10.43
C GLN A 183 -8.80 -8.25 -10.29
N THR A 184 -10.08 -7.88 -10.30
CA THR A 184 -11.14 -8.87 -10.52
C THR A 184 -10.78 -9.51 -11.84
N ARG A 185 -10.45 -10.82 -11.81
CA ARG A 185 -10.24 -11.56 -13.04
C ARG A 185 -11.56 -11.51 -13.78
N SER A 186 -11.69 -10.58 -14.73
CA SER A 186 -12.82 -10.51 -15.64
C SER A 186 -12.93 -11.88 -16.26
N GLY A 187 -13.93 -12.65 -15.80
CA GLY A 187 -13.99 -14.07 -16.07
C GLY A 187 -14.07 -14.32 -17.56
N SER A 188 -12.94 -14.70 -18.17
CA SER A 188 -12.89 -15.44 -19.44
C SER A 188 -13.37 -16.88 -19.25
N ALA A 189 -14.39 -17.07 -18.42
CA ALA A 189 -15.09 -18.32 -18.18
C ALA A 189 -16.59 -18.10 -18.40
N SER A 190 -16.95 -17.44 -19.51
CA SER A 190 -18.20 -17.75 -20.21
C SER A 190 -18.02 -19.09 -20.92
N GLY A 191 -17.79 -20.16 -20.15
CA GLY A 191 -17.99 -21.52 -20.61
C GLY A 191 -19.49 -21.71 -20.75
N HIS A 192 -20.00 -21.38 -21.93
CA HIS A 192 -21.38 -21.58 -22.36
C HIS A 192 -21.67 -23.08 -22.42
N ASN A 193 -21.89 -23.73 -21.26
CA ASN A 193 -22.55 -25.03 -21.22
C ASN A 193 -24.06 -24.78 -21.29
N SER A 194 -24.52 -24.45 -22.49
CA SER A 194 -25.91 -24.64 -22.88
C SER A 194 -26.16 -26.14 -22.94
N VAL A 195 -26.46 -26.74 -21.79
CA VAL A 195 -27.09 -28.05 -21.75
C VAL A 195 -28.54 -27.83 -22.17
N ASN A 196 -28.79 -28.08 -23.45
CA ASN A 196 -30.11 -28.32 -24.00
C ASN A 196 -30.78 -29.44 -23.20
N GLY A 197 -31.66 -29.05 -22.27
CA GLY A 197 -32.59 -29.93 -21.57
C GLY A 197 -34.02 -29.62 -22.00
N GLN A 198 -34.34 -29.84 -23.27
CA GLN A 198 -35.72 -30.05 -23.69
C GLN A 198 -36.23 -31.33 -23.01
N SER A 199 -37.25 -31.22 -22.17
CA SER A 199 -38.23 -32.29 -21.95
C SER A 199 -39.51 -31.70 -21.38
N SER A 200 -40.44 -31.48 -22.30
CA SER A 200 -41.87 -31.35 -22.07
C SER A 200 -42.41 -32.56 -21.30
N ALA A 201 -43.35 -32.36 -20.38
CA ALA A 201 -44.46 -33.29 -20.18
C ALA A 201 -45.59 -32.65 -19.36
N HIS A 202 -46.75 -32.61 -20.00
CA HIS A 202 -48.08 -32.40 -19.45
C HIS A 202 -48.43 -33.39 -18.31
N GLY A 203 -49.32 -32.94 -17.44
CA GLY A 203 -50.25 -33.75 -16.64
C GLY A 203 -51.06 -32.81 -15.75
N HIS A 204 -52.15 -32.22 -16.23
CA HIS A 204 -53.53 -32.76 -16.20
C HIS A 204 -53.77 -33.85 -15.15
N GLY A 205 -54.53 -33.49 -14.13
CA GLY A 205 -55.08 -34.39 -13.12
C GLY A 205 -56.19 -33.68 -12.37
N GLU A 206 -57.40 -33.86 -12.86
CA GLU A 206 -58.65 -33.58 -12.15
C GLU A 206 -58.73 -34.49 -10.90
N TYR A 207 -59.25 -33.96 -9.79
CA TYR A 207 -60.44 -34.45 -9.06
C TYR A 207 -60.75 -33.49 -7.90
#